data_AF-A0A7U8BHT4-F1
#
_entry.id   AF-A0A7U8BHT4-F1
#
_cell.length_a   1.000
_cell.length_b   1.000
_cell.length_c   1.000
_cell.angle_alpha   90.00
_cell.angle_beta   90.00
_cell.angle_gamma   90.00
#
_symmetry.space_group_name_H-M   'P 1'
#
loop_
_entity.id
_entity.type
_entity.pdbx_description
1 polymer ?
#
loop_
_entity_poly.entity_id
_entity_poly.type
_entity_poly.pdbx_seq_one_letter_code
_entity_poly.pdbx_strand_id
1 'polypeptide(L)'
;MAFVRLSNGNHPRLMVDVNNALNYKDTQTGEIKQRQVATALVDVIEEAGKVVGMDKGAVTASFKVNNEWKNYFVRRDKENFNIVLLPTDPQERSNRDNHIFINNNWNEETDRFYYTINDKREAGKALVEGIGISEFQNQDGSKSFYLDTNIKLTNKEIKEELEKIKLEKGDGYLAIVRSTGFEIKNEAEMKEQKAKQQDGFSKEQTIEQETQAPSKEKDIER
;
A
#
# COMPACT_ATOMS: atom_id res chain seq x y z
N MET A 1 2.70 -9.32 1.97
CA MET A 1 3.99 -8.69 2.30
C MET A 1 3.76 -7.20 2.49
N ALA A 2 4.62 -6.51 3.24
CA ALA A 2 4.59 -5.06 3.42
C ALA A 2 6.00 -4.50 3.31
N PHE A 3 6.14 -3.28 2.83
CA PHE A 3 7.41 -2.56 2.81
C PHE A 3 7.41 -1.56 3.95
N VAL A 4 8.47 -1.53 4.74
CA VAL A 4 8.57 -0.70 5.94
C VAL A 4 9.89 0.05 5.95
N ARG A 5 9.85 1.37 6.17
CA ARG A 5 11.01 2.26 6.19
C ARG A 5 11.13 3.00 7.50
N LEU A 6 12.31 3.50 7.83
CA LEU A 6 12.45 4.48 8.92
C LEU A 6 11.93 5.84 8.45
N SER A 7 11.13 6.50 9.29
CA SER A 7 10.79 7.91 9.09
C SER A 7 12.04 8.78 9.24
N ASN A 8 12.03 9.94 8.59
CA ASN A 8 13.07 10.95 8.80
C ASN A 8 12.96 11.56 10.22
N GLY A 9 14.08 12.09 10.73
CA GLY A 9 14.16 12.82 12.01
C GLY A 9 14.91 12.08 13.12
N ASN A 10 15.04 12.76 14.28
CA ASN A 10 15.88 12.32 15.40
C ASN A 10 15.35 11.08 16.14
N HIS A 11 14.05 10.80 16.02
CA HIS A 11 13.40 9.62 16.60
C HIS A 11 12.64 8.88 15.51
N PRO A 12 13.35 8.14 14.64
CA PRO A 12 12.74 7.50 13.50
C PRO A 12 11.74 6.43 13.96
N ARG A 13 10.66 6.29 13.19
CA ARG A 13 9.58 5.31 13.40
C ARG A 13 9.50 4.40 12.19
N LEU A 14 9.04 3.18 12.37
CA LEU A 14 8.75 2.29 11.26
C LEU A 14 7.46 2.71 10.57
N MET A 15 7.60 3.14 9.33
CA MET A 15 6.55 3.62 8.44
C MET A 15 6.24 2.54 7.42
N VAL A 16 5.00 2.07 7.38
CA VAL A 16 4.54 1.16 6.33
C VAL A 16 4.35 1.98 5.06
N ASP A 17 4.94 1.50 3.96
CA ASP A 17 4.71 2.07 2.64
C ASP A 17 3.36 1.60 2.13
N VAL A 18 2.48 2.58 1.87
CA VAL A 18 1.11 2.35 1.44
C VAL A 18 0.81 3.24 0.25
N ASN A 19 -0.07 2.77 -0.65
CA ASN A 19 -0.46 3.56 -1.81
C ASN A 19 -1.54 4.58 -1.44
N ASN A 20 -1.12 5.77 -1.00
CA ASN A 20 -2.01 6.90 -0.71
C ASN A 20 -2.18 7.87 -1.90
N ALA A 21 -1.69 7.53 -3.09
CA ALA A 21 -1.80 8.37 -4.28
C ALA A 21 -3.23 8.34 -4.85
N LEU A 22 -3.74 9.52 -5.21
CA LEU A 22 -5.02 9.65 -5.90
C LEU A 22 -4.86 9.55 -7.42
N ASN A 23 -3.70 9.93 -7.96
CA ASN A 23 -3.44 9.80 -9.39
C ASN A 23 -3.03 8.37 -9.74
N TYR A 24 -3.49 7.87 -10.88
CA TYR A 24 -3.01 6.63 -11.49
C TYR A 24 -2.94 6.78 -13.00
N LYS A 25 -2.07 6.00 -13.63
CA LYS A 25 -2.01 5.91 -15.09
C LYS A 25 -2.99 4.83 -15.55
N ASP A 26 -3.93 5.21 -16.40
CA ASP A 26 -4.83 4.28 -17.06
C ASP A 26 -4.00 3.34 -17.94
N THR A 27 -4.16 2.03 -17.75
CA THR A 27 -3.35 1.03 -18.46
C THR A 27 -3.74 0.87 -19.93
N GLN A 28 -4.95 1.31 -20.31
CA GLN A 28 -5.45 1.20 -21.68
C GLN A 28 -5.18 2.48 -22.47
N THR A 29 -5.44 3.65 -21.89
CA THR A 29 -5.29 4.94 -22.58
C THR A 29 -3.94 5.60 -22.31
N GLY A 30 -3.23 5.20 -21.25
CA GLY A 30 -1.99 5.84 -20.81
C GLY A 30 -2.20 7.19 -20.12
N GLU A 31 -3.44 7.66 -19.98
CA GLU A 31 -3.78 8.94 -19.36
C GLU A 31 -3.67 8.91 -17.84
N ILE A 32 -3.38 10.06 -17.23
CA ILE A 32 -3.43 10.21 -15.78
C ILE A 32 -4.88 10.47 -15.36
N LYS A 33 -5.45 9.54 -14.59
CA LYS A 33 -6.79 9.66 -14.00
C LYS A 33 -6.69 9.80 -12.48
N GLN A 34 -7.76 10.25 -11.85
CA GLN A 34 -7.87 10.34 -10.39
C GLN A 34 -8.82 9.27 -9.87
N ARG A 35 -8.39 8.55 -8.83
CA ARG A 35 -9.20 7.60 -8.08
C ARG A 35 -10.18 8.36 -7.19
N GLN A 36 -11.32 7.74 -6.89
CA GLN A 36 -12.19 8.26 -5.85
C GLN A 36 -11.46 8.23 -4.50
N VAL A 37 -11.63 9.30 -3.71
CA VAL A 37 -11.02 9.45 -2.38
C VAL A 37 -11.33 8.26 -1.48
N ALA A 38 -12.59 7.83 -1.44
CA ALA A 38 -13.03 6.68 -0.66
C ALA A 38 -12.29 5.38 -1.05
N THR A 39 -12.07 5.15 -2.35
CA THR A 39 -11.34 3.98 -2.85
C THR A 39 -9.88 4.00 -2.41
N ALA A 40 -9.18 5.11 -2.60
CA ALA A 40 -7.79 5.23 -2.16
C ALA A 40 -7.64 5.08 -0.64
N LEU A 41 -8.61 5.59 0.13
CA LEU A 41 -8.62 5.46 1.58
C LEU A 41 -8.85 4.01 2.03
N VAL A 42 -9.77 3.29 1.39
CA VAL A 42 -9.99 1.86 1.63
C VAL A 42 -8.70 1.07 1.38
N ASP A 43 -8.00 1.32 0.27
CA ASP A 43 -6.75 0.63 -0.05
C ASP A 43 -5.69 0.82 1.04
N VAL A 44 -5.50 2.06 1.52
CA VAL A 44 -4.57 2.36 2.61
C VAL A 44 -4.94 1.60 3.89
N ILE A 45 -6.23 1.56 4.25
CA ILE A 45 -6.71 0.85 5.44
C ILE A 45 -6.55 -0.66 5.29
N GLU A 46 -6.85 -1.20 4.11
CA GLU A 46 -6.66 -2.61 3.78
C GLU A 46 -5.18 -3.01 3.90
N GLU A 47 -4.26 -2.21 3.37
CA GLU A 47 -2.82 -2.46 3.49
C GLU A 47 -2.37 -2.46 4.96
N ALA A 48 -2.86 -1.51 5.76
CA ALA A 48 -2.61 -1.51 7.20
C ALA A 48 -3.16 -2.77 7.89
N GLY A 49 -4.37 -3.21 7.52
CA GLY A 49 -4.97 -4.45 8.02
C GLY A 49 -4.19 -5.70 7.61
N LYS A 50 -3.64 -5.75 6.40
CA LYS A 50 -2.73 -6.82 5.96
C LYS A 50 -1.49 -6.88 6.85
N VAL A 51 -0.91 -5.73 7.22
CA VAL A 51 0.25 -5.68 8.14
C VAL A 51 -0.11 -6.20 9.52
N VAL A 52 -1.29 -5.87 10.04
CA VAL A 52 -1.79 -6.45 11.31
C VAL A 52 -1.80 -7.97 11.22
N GLY A 53 -2.31 -8.53 10.11
CA GLY A 53 -2.35 -9.98 9.88
C GLY A 53 -0.98 -10.66 9.69
N MET A 54 0.13 -9.92 9.65
CA MET A 54 1.48 -10.50 9.64
C MET A 54 1.98 -10.81 11.05
N ASP A 55 1.26 -10.37 12.09
CA ASP A 55 1.57 -10.62 13.50
C ASP A 55 3.00 -10.19 13.89
N LYS A 56 3.49 -9.09 13.31
CA LYS A 56 4.83 -8.51 13.59
C LYS A 56 4.80 -7.30 14.51
N GLY A 57 3.68 -7.01 15.16
CA GLY A 57 3.55 -5.93 16.13
C GLY A 57 2.30 -5.07 15.93
N ALA A 58 2.16 -4.04 16.75
CA ALA A 58 1.00 -3.16 16.70
C ALA A 58 1.06 -2.21 15.50
N VAL A 59 -0.07 -2.05 14.81
CA VAL A 59 -0.21 -1.12 13.69
C VAL A 59 -1.07 0.07 14.11
N THR A 60 -0.59 1.28 13.84
CA THR A 60 -1.33 2.52 14.06
C THR A 60 -1.49 3.24 12.73
N ALA A 61 -2.71 3.67 12.42
CA ALA A 61 -3.02 4.49 11.26
C ALA A 61 -3.33 5.92 11.71
N SER A 62 -2.73 6.90 11.08
CA SER A 62 -2.98 8.31 11.32
C SER A 62 -3.59 8.91 10.06
N PHE A 63 -4.68 9.67 10.20
CA PHE A 63 -5.37 10.33 9.11
C PHE A 63 -5.59 11.79 9.49
N LYS A 64 -5.30 12.72 8.58
CA LYS A 64 -5.65 14.12 8.78
C LYS A 64 -7.11 14.30 8.40
N VAL A 65 -7.99 14.49 9.37
CA VAL A 65 -9.43 14.65 9.18
C VAL A 65 -9.83 16.05 9.61
N ASN A 66 -10.45 16.83 8.73
CA ASN A 66 -10.84 18.22 8.99
C ASN A 66 -9.67 19.07 9.54
N ASN A 67 -8.50 18.94 8.89
CA ASN A 67 -7.23 19.57 9.26
C ASN A 67 -6.58 19.09 10.58
N GLU A 68 -7.14 18.10 11.26
CA GLU A 68 -6.58 17.55 12.50
C GLU A 68 -6.10 16.11 12.33
N TRP A 69 -4.92 15.78 12.87
CA TRP A 69 -4.41 14.41 12.84
C TRP A 69 -5.12 13.53 13.88
N LYS A 70 -5.91 12.58 13.39
CA LYS A 70 -6.54 11.54 14.20
C LYS A 70 -5.74 10.25 14.09
N ASN A 71 -5.53 9.58 15.22
CA ASN A 71 -4.72 8.37 15.31
C ASN A 71 -5.59 7.20 15.75
N TYR A 72 -5.40 6.04 15.11
CA TYR A 72 -6.19 4.84 15.34
C TYR A 72 -5.29 3.62 15.47
N PHE A 73 -5.57 2.76 16.44
CA PHE A 73 -5.11 1.38 16.40
C PHE A 73 -5.86 0.64 15.30
N VAL A 74 -5.14 -0.07 14.45
CA VAL A 74 -5.73 -0.92 13.42
C VAL A 74 -5.90 -2.31 13.99
N ARG A 75 -7.11 -2.86 13.93
CA ARG A 75 -7.39 -4.26 14.25
C ARG A 75 -7.98 -4.95 13.03
N ARG A 76 -7.64 -6.22 12.88
CA ARG A 76 -8.21 -7.09 11.85
C ARG A 76 -8.74 -8.34 12.50
N ASP A 77 -9.98 -8.67 12.18
CA ASP A 77 -10.61 -9.92 12.60
C ASP A 77 -9.97 -11.10 11.86
N LYS A 78 -9.77 -12.23 12.54
CA LYS A 78 -9.08 -13.40 11.96
C LYS A 78 -9.99 -14.27 11.10
N GLU A 79 -11.30 -14.22 11.33
CA GLU A 79 -12.28 -15.11 10.69
C GLU A 79 -12.88 -14.48 9.44
N ASN A 80 -13.39 -13.26 9.57
CA ASN A 80 -14.06 -12.55 8.47
C ASN A 80 -13.18 -11.49 7.80
N PHE A 81 -11.98 -11.24 8.35
CA PHE A 81 -11.01 -10.27 7.87
C PHE A 81 -11.45 -8.81 7.92
N ASN A 82 -12.59 -8.48 8.56
CA ASN A 82 -13.01 -7.12 8.80
C ASN A 82 -11.94 -6.32 9.52
N ILE A 83 -11.84 -5.04 9.20
CA ILE A 83 -10.89 -4.12 9.83
C ILE A 83 -11.68 -3.13 10.69
N VAL A 84 -11.14 -2.82 11.86
CA VAL A 84 -11.68 -1.80 12.76
C VAL A 84 -10.58 -0.82 13.12
N LEU A 85 -10.84 0.46 12.89
CA LEU A 85 -10.00 1.55 13.38
C LEU A 85 -10.56 2.01 14.73
N LEU A 86 -9.75 1.82 15.76
CA LEU A 86 -10.07 2.21 17.14
C LEU A 86 -9.29 3.47 17.48
N PRO A 87 -9.93 4.57 17.94
CA PRO A 87 -9.20 5.75 18.38
C PRO A 87 -8.08 5.39 19.37
N THR A 88 -6.94 6.09 19.30
CA THR A 88 -5.86 5.87 20.28
C THR A 88 -6.18 6.51 21.63
N ASP A 89 -6.96 7.59 21.63
CA ASP A 89 -7.45 8.23 22.85
C ASP A 89 -8.34 7.26 23.65
N PRO A 90 -8.05 7.00 24.94
CA PRO A 90 -8.80 6.04 25.73
C PRO A 90 -10.29 6.36 25.90
N GLN A 91 -10.66 7.64 26.01
CA GLN A 91 -12.05 8.06 26.19
C GLN A 91 -12.82 7.84 24.89
N GLU A 92 -12.28 8.30 23.76
CA GLU A 92 -12.89 8.08 22.46
C GLU A 92 -12.98 6.59 22.11
N ARG A 93 -11.94 5.81 22.43
CA ARG A 93 -11.89 4.37 22.17
C ARG A 93 -12.93 3.59 22.95
N SER A 94 -13.30 4.03 24.14
CA SER A 94 -14.30 3.35 24.96
C SER A 94 -15.72 3.46 24.35
N ASN A 95 -15.96 4.49 23.54
CA ASN A 95 -17.21 4.68 22.82
C ASN A 95 -17.17 4.01 21.45
N ARG A 96 -18.01 2.98 21.26
CA ARG A 96 -18.12 2.21 20.01
C ARG A 96 -18.61 3.04 18.82
N ASP A 97 -19.29 4.15 19.05
CA ASP A 97 -19.76 5.02 17.96
C ASP A 97 -18.61 5.78 17.30
N ASN A 98 -17.47 5.91 17.99
CA ASN A 98 -16.25 6.48 17.43
C ASN A 98 -15.39 5.46 16.68
N HIS A 99 -15.79 4.19 16.64
CA HIS A 99 -15.06 3.15 15.91
C HIS A 99 -15.44 3.21 14.44
N ILE A 100 -14.44 3.09 13.57
CA ILE A 100 -14.64 3.04 12.13
C ILE A 100 -14.53 1.59 11.71
N PHE A 101 -15.61 1.06 11.14
CA PHE A 101 -15.71 -0.31 10.68
C PHE A 101 -15.48 -0.37 9.18
N ILE A 102 -14.63 -1.30 8.75
CA ILE A 102 -14.34 -1.57 7.36
C ILE A 102 -14.68 -3.04 7.11
N ASN A 103 -15.75 -3.26 6.37
CA ASN A 103 -16.32 -4.58 6.15
C ASN A 103 -15.65 -5.22 4.94
N ASN A 104 -15.23 -6.47 5.09
CA ASN A 104 -14.85 -7.33 3.99
C ASN A 104 -16.12 -7.97 3.41
N ASN A 105 -16.39 -7.71 2.13
CA ASN A 105 -17.57 -8.21 1.44
C ASN A 105 -17.15 -9.13 0.30
N TRP A 106 -18.00 -10.09 -0.02
CA TRP A 106 -17.85 -10.94 -1.17
C TRP A 106 -18.63 -10.37 -2.36
N ASN A 107 -17.99 -10.25 -3.51
CA ASN A 107 -18.65 -9.90 -4.76
C ASN A 107 -18.87 -11.18 -5.58
N GLU A 108 -20.12 -11.60 -5.72
CA GLU A 108 -20.51 -12.82 -6.44
C GLU A 108 -20.23 -12.75 -7.94
N GLU A 109 -20.28 -11.57 -8.56
CA GLU A 109 -20.08 -11.39 -10.00
C GLU A 109 -18.61 -11.52 -10.40
N THR A 110 -17.71 -11.05 -9.52
CA THR A 110 -16.27 -11.01 -9.80
C THR A 110 -15.49 -12.10 -9.08
N ASP A 111 -16.15 -12.89 -8.23
CA ASP A 111 -15.55 -13.93 -7.38
C ASP A 111 -14.40 -13.38 -6.51
N ARG A 112 -14.58 -12.15 -5.99
CA ARG A 112 -13.54 -11.40 -5.28
C ARG A 112 -14.04 -10.76 -4.00
N PHE A 113 -13.17 -10.75 -3.01
CA PHE A 113 -13.35 -9.96 -1.80
C PHE A 113 -13.01 -8.48 -2.04
N TYR A 114 -13.77 -7.59 -1.40
CA TYR A 114 -13.48 -6.15 -1.40
C TYR A 114 -13.89 -5.51 -0.07
N TYR A 115 -13.17 -4.47 0.32
CA TYR A 115 -13.44 -3.73 1.55
C TYR A 115 -14.34 -2.52 1.31
N THR A 116 -15.22 -2.22 2.26
CA THR A 116 -16.01 -0.99 2.29
C THR A 116 -15.97 -0.34 3.67
N ILE A 117 -15.77 0.97 3.71
CA ILE A 117 -15.92 1.75 4.95
C ILE A 117 -17.41 1.83 5.25
N ASN A 118 -17.79 1.57 6.51
CA ASN A 118 -19.15 1.78 6.98
C ASN A 118 -19.42 3.27 7.21
N ASP A 119 -19.78 3.96 6.15
CA ASP A 119 -20.13 5.39 6.10
C ASP A 119 -21.57 5.69 6.58
N LYS A 120 -22.38 4.66 6.89
CA LYS A 120 -23.68 4.84 7.56
C LYS A 120 -23.55 5.30 9.01
N ARG A 121 -22.34 5.22 9.59
CA ARG A 121 -22.01 5.74 10.91
C ARG A 121 -21.24 7.05 10.76
N GLU A 122 -21.54 8.01 11.63
CA GLU A 122 -20.91 9.33 11.62
C GLU A 122 -19.36 9.27 11.63
N ALA A 123 -18.75 8.37 12.40
CA ALA A 123 -17.29 8.24 12.42
C ALA A 123 -16.69 7.81 11.06
N GLY A 124 -17.34 6.88 10.35
CA GLY A 124 -16.91 6.45 9.01
C GLY A 124 -17.15 7.53 7.97
N LYS A 125 -18.33 8.16 8.01
CA LYS A 125 -18.68 9.28 7.14
C LYS A 125 -17.71 10.45 7.28
N ALA A 126 -17.46 10.88 8.52
CA ALA A 126 -16.56 11.99 8.83
C ALA A 126 -15.12 11.72 8.37
N LEU A 127 -14.65 10.47 8.43
CA LEU A 127 -13.35 10.10 7.88
C LEU A 127 -13.32 10.26 6.36
N VAL A 128 -14.32 9.74 5.64
CA VAL A 128 -14.36 9.80 4.17
C VAL A 128 -14.51 11.23 3.66
N GLU A 129 -15.41 12.00 4.26
CA GLU A 129 -15.70 13.39 3.82
C GLU A 129 -14.62 14.38 4.27
N GLY A 130 -13.97 14.12 5.40
CA GLY A 130 -13.02 15.06 6.02
C GLY A 130 -11.54 14.78 5.73
N ILE A 131 -11.21 13.70 5.02
CA ILE A 131 -9.80 13.32 4.79
C ILE A 131 -9.04 14.41 4.03
N GLY A 132 -7.88 14.78 4.55
CA GLY A 132 -6.98 15.75 3.95
C GLY A 132 -6.33 15.22 2.68
N ILE A 133 -6.14 16.12 1.71
CA ILE A 133 -5.46 15.85 0.45
C ILE A 133 -4.36 16.89 0.28
N SER A 134 -3.13 16.41 0.09
CA SER A 134 -2.00 17.25 -0.26
C SER A 134 -1.75 17.23 -1.77
N GLU A 135 -1.50 18.42 -2.33
CA GLU A 135 -1.10 18.61 -3.73
C GLU A 135 0.42 18.81 -3.81
N PHE A 136 1.06 18.15 -4.77
CA PHE A 136 2.47 18.30 -5.10
C PHE A 136 2.63 18.62 -6.57
N GLN A 137 3.49 19.58 -6.88
CA GLN A 137 3.88 19.89 -8.25
C GLN A 137 5.10 19.04 -8.64
N ASN A 138 4.95 18.27 -9.72
CA ASN A 138 6.00 17.44 -10.28
C ASN A 138 6.98 18.29 -11.11
N GLN A 139 8.17 17.75 -11.40
CA GLN A 139 9.22 18.44 -12.16
C GLN A 139 8.79 18.79 -13.60
N ASP A 140 7.88 18.02 -14.19
CA ASP A 140 7.30 18.26 -15.51
C ASP A 140 6.13 19.27 -15.48
N GLY A 141 5.83 19.86 -14.32
CA GLY A 141 4.76 20.82 -14.12
C GLY A 141 3.38 20.19 -13.86
N SER A 142 3.24 18.87 -13.92
CA SER A 142 1.99 18.17 -13.58
C SER A 142 1.73 18.17 -12.06
N LYS A 143 0.49 17.87 -11.65
CA LYS A 143 0.08 17.83 -10.25
C LYS A 143 -0.18 16.40 -9.79
N SER A 144 0.33 16.06 -8.62
CA SER A 144 0.07 14.81 -7.90
C SER A 144 -0.69 15.09 -6.62
N PHE A 145 -1.69 14.27 -6.32
CA PHE A 145 -2.54 14.39 -5.13
C PHE A 145 -2.42 13.14 -4.28
N TYR A 146 -2.28 13.32 -2.97
CA TYR A 146 -2.11 12.23 -2.02
C TYR A 146 -3.02 12.43 -0.82
N LEU A 147 -3.56 11.32 -0.29
CA LEU A 147 -4.25 11.34 0.99
C LEU A 147 -3.24 11.60 2.13
N ASP A 148 -3.61 12.49 3.04
CA ASP A 148 -2.83 12.80 4.24
C ASP A 148 -2.96 11.66 5.26
N THR A 149 -2.15 10.62 5.07
CA THR A 149 -2.18 9.40 5.88
C THR A 149 -0.79 8.98 6.32
N ASN A 150 -0.71 8.25 7.43
CA ASN A 150 0.53 7.71 7.95
C ASN A 150 0.27 6.39 8.68
N ILE A 151 0.83 5.29 8.16
CA ILE A 151 0.72 3.97 8.77
C ILE A 151 2.04 3.61 9.45
N LYS A 152 1.99 3.25 10.73
CA LYS A 152 3.14 2.92 11.56
C LYS A 152 3.07 1.48 12.04
N LEU A 153 4.21 0.79 12.01
CA LEU A 153 4.39 -0.50 12.65
C LEU A 153 5.21 -0.31 13.94
N THR A 154 4.81 -0.93 15.04
CA THR A 154 5.63 -0.98 16.25
C THR A 154 6.28 -2.34 16.35
N ASN A 155 7.56 -2.41 15.99
CA ASN A 155 8.40 -3.60 16.12
C ASN A 155 9.82 -3.16 16.47
N LYS A 156 10.38 -3.67 17.57
CA LYS A 156 11.71 -3.29 18.06
C LYS A 156 12.82 -3.88 17.20
N GLU A 157 12.74 -5.15 16.86
CA GLU A 157 13.73 -5.89 16.09
C GLU A 157 13.93 -5.30 14.69
N ILE A 158 12.85 -5.10 13.93
CA ILE A 158 12.89 -4.50 12.58
C ILE A 158 13.46 -3.07 12.65
N LYS A 159 13.12 -2.33 13.71
CA LYS A 159 13.60 -0.96 13.91
C LYS A 159 15.11 -0.95 14.16
N GLU A 160 15.59 -1.77 15.08
CA GLU A 160 17.01 -1.87 15.41
C GLU A 160 17.85 -2.30 14.21
N GLU A 161 17.37 -3.26 13.40
CA GLU A 161 18.07 -3.67 12.18
C GLU A 161 18.16 -2.57 11.13
N LEU A 162 17.06 -1.84 10.89
CA LEU A 162 17.07 -0.72 9.95
C LEU A 162 17.95 0.45 10.44
N GLU A 163 17.95 0.74 11.74
CA GLU A 163 18.81 1.77 12.33
C GLU A 163 20.29 1.38 12.21
N LYS A 164 20.62 0.12 12.50
CA LYS A 164 21.97 -0.42 12.33
C LYS A 164 22.45 -0.31 10.89
N ILE A 165 21.64 -0.75 9.92
CA ILE A 165 22.00 -0.68 8.50
C ILE A 165 22.14 0.77 8.04
N LYS A 166 21.29 1.69 8.53
CA LYS A 166 21.42 3.12 8.23
C LYS A 166 22.75 3.69 8.73
N LEU A 167 23.20 3.30 9.91
CA LEU A 167 24.50 3.70 10.46
C LEU A 167 25.67 3.11 9.67
N GLU A 168 25.56 1.85 9.23
CA GLU A 168 26.64 1.14 8.52
C GLU A 168 26.75 1.51 7.04
N LYS A 169 25.62 1.74 6.35
CA LYS A 169 25.54 1.83 4.89
C LYS A 169 24.81 3.08 4.37
N GLY A 170 24.28 3.92 5.24
CA GLY A 170 23.50 5.11 4.87
C GLY A 170 22.03 4.83 4.57
N ASP A 171 21.35 5.83 4.01
CA ASP A 171 19.92 5.78 3.69
C ASP A 171 19.61 4.86 2.48
N GLY A 172 18.31 4.62 2.22
CA GLY A 172 17.85 3.86 1.06
C GLY A 172 17.58 2.37 1.30
N TYR A 173 17.50 1.95 2.57
CA TYR A 173 17.13 0.58 2.95
C TYR A 173 15.72 0.52 3.52
N LEU A 174 15.02 -0.58 3.25
CA LEU A 174 13.69 -0.89 3.77
C LEU A 174 13.61 -2.34 4.22
N ALA A 175 12.66 -2.63 5.10
CA ALA A 175 12.30 -3.97 5.50
C ALA A 175 11.13 -4.50 4.66
N ILE A 176 11.25 -5.72 4.15
CA ILE A 176 10.15 -6.46 3.53
C ILE A 176 9.59 -7.41 4.57
N VAL A 177 8.43 -7.07 5.11
CA VAL A 177 7.78 -7.79 6.20
C VAL A 177 6.76 -8.79 5.66
N ARG A 178 6.78 -10.00 6.20
CA ARG A 178 5.87 -11.11 5.90
C ARG A 178 5.46 -11.80 7.21
N SER A 179 4.45 -12.66 7.17
CA SER A 179 4.08 -13.49 8.33
C SER A 179 5.24 -14.39 8.79
N THR A 180 6.01 -14.92 7.85
CA THR A 180 7.15 -15.83 8.11
C THR A 180 8.39 -15.13 8.67
N GLY A 181 8.52 -13.81 8.55
CA GLY A 181 9.72 -13.08 8.94
C GLY A 181 9.87 -11.76 8.20
N PHE A 182 11.06 -11.17 8.25
CA PHE A 182 11.39 -9.98 7.48
C PHE A 182 12.81 -10.08 6.91
N GLU A 183 13.08 -9.29 5.88
CA GLU A 183 14.41 -9.13 5.28
C GLU A 183 14.65 -7.64 5.01
N ILE A 184 15.90 -7.18 5.12
CA ILE A 184 16.27 -5.81 4.77
C ILE A 184 16.87 -5.77 3.36
N LYS A 185 16.39 -4.86 2.52
CA LYS A 185 16.89 -4.67 1.15
C LYS A 185 17.13 -3.20 0.84
N ASN A 186 18.06 -2.97 -0.09
CA ASN A 186 18.27 -1.66 -0.68
C ASN A 186 17.17 -1.36 -1.71
N GLU A 187 16.58 -0.17 -1.67
CA GLU A 187 15.47 0.22 -2.53
C GLU A 187 15.89 0.38 -4.00
N ALA A 188 17.10 0.89 -4.25
CA ALA A 188 17.61 1.09 -5.62
C ALA A 188 17.84 -0.25 -6.31
N GLU A 189 18.47 -1.20 -5.63
CA GLU A 189 18.69 -2.56 -6.14
C GLU A 189 17.37 -3.26 -6.48
N MET A 190 16.33 -3.05 -5.65
CA MET A 190 15.01 -3.62 -5.93
C MET A 190 14.33 -2.99 -7.16
N LYS A 191 14.48 -1.68 -7.37
CA LYS A 191 13.97 -1.00 -8.57
C LYS A 191 14.66 -1.52 -9.83
N GLU A 192 15.98 -1.69 -9.78
CA GLU A 192 16.75 -2.26 -10.89
C GLU A 192 16.38 -3.72 -11.18
N GLN A 193 16.16 -4.54 -10.15
CA GLN A 193 15.69 -5.91 -10.32
C GLN A 193 14.30 -5.98 -10.95
N LYS A 194 13.37 -5.10 -10.56
CA LYS A 194 12.04 -5.01 -11.18
C LYS A 194 12.12 -4.58 -12.65
N ALA A 195 12.96 -3.60 -12.97
CA ALA A 195 13.18 -3.16 -14.35
C ALA A 195 13.76 -4.31 -15.21
N LYS A 196 14.79 -5.01 -14.71
CA LYS A 196 15.38 -6.17 -15.40
C LYS A 196 14.41 -7.34 -15.58
N GLN A 197 13.50 -7.57 -14.63
CA GLN A 197 12.47 -8.60 -14.76
C GLN A 197 11.38 -8.22 -15.78
N GLN A 198 11.01 -6.93 -15.89
CA GLN A 198 10.13 -6.46 -16.95
C GLN A 198 10.78 -6.52 -18.34
N ASP A 199 12.07 -6.21 -18.43
CA ASP A 199 12.84 -6.37 -19.66
C ASP A 199 13.05 -7.85 -20.06
N GLY A 200 13.20 -8.74 -19.06
CA GLY A 200 13.31 -10.19 -19.26
C GLY A 200 12.05 -10.83 -19.82
N PHE A 201 10.88 -10.48 -19.28
CA PHE A 201 9.58 -10.91 -19.81
C PHE A 201 9.33 -10.41 -21.24
N SER A 202 9.82 -9.21 -21.57
CA SER A 202 9.70 -8.64 -22.92
C SER A 202 10.59 -9.36 -23.93
N LYS A 203 11.75 -9.89 -23.51
CA LYS A 203 12.67 -10.65 -24.38
C LYS A 203 12.26 -12.11 -24.57
N GLU A 204 11.70 -12.77 -23.56
CA GLU A 204 11.24 -14.16 -23.70
C GLU A 204 10.05 -14.27 -24.67
N GLN A 205 9.16 -13.28 -24.73
CA GLN A 205 8.09 -13.23 -25.75
C GLN A 205 8.61 -13.00 -27.18
N THR A 206 9.82 -12.43 -27.35
CA THR A 206 10.40 -12.24 -28.69
C THR A 206 11.06 -13.53 -29.21
N ILE A 207 11.67 -14.32 -28.32
CA ILE A 207 12.37 -15.55 -28.70
C ILE A 207 11.39 -16.69 -29.05
N GLU A 208 10.24 -16.79 -28.35
CA GLU A 208 9.22 -17.80 -28.67
C GLU A 208 8.51 -17.53 -30.02
N GLN A 209 8.46 -16.28 -30.48
CA GLN A 209 7.88 -15.94 -31.80
C GLN A 209 8.87 -16.14 -32.97
N GLU A 210 10.18 -16.05 -32.75
CA GLU A 210 11.18 -16.32 -33.81
C GLU A 210 11.47 -17.81 -34.02
N THR A 211 11.16 -18.67 -33.04
CA THR A 211 11.44 -20.13 -33.15
C THR A 211 10.29 -20.93 -33.79
N GLN A 212 9.19 -20.28 -34.19
CA GLN A 212 8.06 -20.91 -34.90
C GLN A 212 7.75 -20.27 -36.27
N ALA A 213 8.78 -19.91 -37.04
CA ALA A 213 8.61 -19.67 -38.48
C ALA A 213 8.76 -20.99 -39.27
N PRO A 214 7.68 -21.54 -39.89
CA PRO A 214 7.80 -22.73 -40.72
C PRO A 214 8.49 -22.39 -42.05
N SER A 215 9.60 -23.08 -42.32
CA SER A 215 10.23 -23.16 -43.64
C SER A 215 9.24 -23.76 -44.65
N LYS A 216 8.60 -22.90 -45.44
CA LYS A 216 7.92 -23.33 -46.68
C LYS A 216 8.94 -23.37 -47.81
N GLU A 217 9.60 -24.51 -47.97
CA GLU A 217 10.08 -24.90 -49.29
C GLU A 217 8.86 -25.21 -50.17
N LYS A 218 8.72 -24.41 -51.23
CA LYS A 218 7.91 -24.76 -52.40
C LYS A 218 8.80 -25.63 -53.29
N ASP A 219 8.42 -26.88 -53.49
CA ASP A 219 8.81 -27.61 -54.69
C ASP A 219 7.59 -27.92 -55.54
N ILE A 220 7.83 -27.78 -56.83
CA ILE A 220 6.94 -27.82 -57.99
C ILE A 220 6.85 -29.26 -58.51
N GLU A 221 5.81 -29.53 -59.32
CA GLU A 221 5.57 -30.69 -60.21
C GLU A 221 4.96 -31.95 -59.56
N ARG A 222 3.81 -32.50 -60.01
CA ARG A 222 3.12 -32.51 -61.31
C ARG A 222 1.60 -32.47 -61.14
#